data_AF-A0A5T5I509-F1
#
_entry.id   AF-A0A5T5I509-F1
#
_cell.length_a   1.000
_cell.length_b   1.000
_cell.length_c   1.000
_cell.angle_alpha   90.00
_cell.angle_beta   90.00
_cell.angle_gamma   90.00
#
_symmetry.space_group_name_H-M   'P 1'
#
loop_
_entity.id
_entity.type
_entity.pdbx_description
1 polymer ?
#
loop_
_entity_poly.entity_id
_entity_poly.type
_entity_poly.pdbx_seq_one_letter_code
_entity_poly.pdbx_strand_id
1 'polypeptide(L)'
;MKKVLLATAVFMALGSSSVMAVEGGRINFEGLVSAETCKKVVSSAVGNSNIDGTVTLKTAHVSDVTAEVQNSTAGVNAEDFSIIIDCSDAGAGLAKSYLTMSSSFSNTKGTLDNDETLTRSGIEAAKAVDIAVHHVDDTNALSLVKINDPSNTMEESFTNGIATYNFKASYVKSSDAGASVTTGLVSTNAIYTFTYE
;
A
#
# COMPACT_ATOMS: atom_id res chain seq x y z
N MET A 1 21.65 26.95 -69.42
CA MET A 1 21.78 25.48 -69.40
C MET A 1 21.59 25.00 -67.96
N LYS A 2 20.51 24.27 -67.70
CA LYS A 2 20.15 23.74 -66.37
C LYS A 2 21.04 22.53 -66.06
N LYS A 3 21.69 22.51 -64.90
CA LYS A 3 22.37 21.31 -64.37
C LYS A 3 21.48 20.65 -63.33
N VAL A 4 21.21 19.38 -63.57
CA VAL A 4 20.52 18.42 -62.71
C VAL A 4 21.52 17.88 -61.69
N LEU A 5 21.03 17.56 -60.48
CA LEU A 5 21.33 16.38 -59.64
C LEU A 5 21.25 16.75 -58.15
N LEU A 6 20.42 16.03 -57.38
CA LEU A 6 20.51 15.73 -55.93
C LEU A 6 19.27 14.87 -55.59
N ALA A 7 19.41 13.55 -55.47
CA ALA A 7 19.83 12.78 -54.29
C ALA A 7 18.64 12.46 -53.36
N THR A 8 18.31 11.16 -53.31
CA THR A 8 17.34 10.48 -52.46
C THR A 8 17.69 10.66 -50.98
N ALA A 9 16.71 11.01 -50.14
CA ALA A 9 16.84 10.93 -48.68
C ALA A 9 15.62 10.21 -48.10
N VAL A 10 15.86 8.99 -47.62
CA VAL A 10 14.99 8.25 -46.70
C VAL A 10 15.01 9.00 -45.37
N PHE A 11 13.85 9.47 -44.92
CA PHE A 11 13.66 9.86 -43.52
C PHE A 11 12.87 8.75 -42.82
N MET A 12 13.61 7.86 -42.15
CA MET A 12 13.10 7.14 -41.00
C MET A 12 12.98 8.16 -39.86
N ALA A 13 11.76 8.54 -39.50
CA ALA A 13 11.49 9.29 -38.29
C ALA A 13 10.88 8.34 -37.26
N LEU A 14 11.72 8.04 -36.26
CA LEU A 14 11.39 7.47 -34.96
C LEU A 14 10.29 8.29 -34.29
N GLY A 15 9.41 7.63 -33.54
CA GLY A 15 8.49 8.29 -32.61
C GLY A 15 7.22 7.47 -32.44
N SER A 16 6.81 7.02 -31.26
CA SER A 16 7.28 7.27 -29.91
C SER A 16 6.80 6.06 -29.11
N SER A 17 7.71 5.26 -28.52
CA SER A 17 7.28 4.36 -27.45
C SER A 17 7.01 5.24 -26.24
N SER A 18 5.75 5.64 -26.06
CA SER A 18 5.29 6.23 -24.80
C SER A 18 5.61 5.24 -23.68
N VAL A 19 6.67 5.53 -22.93
CA VAL A 19 7.02 4.83 -21.70
C VAL A 19 5.97 5.26 -20.68
N MET A 20 4.88 4.51 -20.60
CA MET A 20 3.90 4.65 -19.54
C MET A 20 4.57 4.17 -18.26
N ALA A 21 5.05 5.11 -17.46
CA ALA A 21 5.66 4.80 -16.18
C ALA A 21 4.57 4.35 -15.21
N VAL A 22 4.53 3.04 -14.91
CA VAL A 22 3.79 2.52 -13.76
C VAL A 22 4.65 2.81 -12.54
N GLU A 23 4.62 4.06 -12.11
CA GLU A 23 5.43 4.58 -11.01
C GLU A 23 4.62 4.51 -9.71
N GLY A 24 5.10 3.72 -8.74
CA GLY A 24 4.53 3.62 -7.40
C GLY A 24 4.28 2.19 -6.93
N GLY A 25 4.41 1.99 -5.62
CA GLY A 25 4.14 0.73 -4.94
C GLY A 25 2.67 0.61 -4.58
N ARG A 26 2.19 -0.62 -4.32
CA ARG A 26 0.78 -0.87 -4.03
C ARG A 26 0.62 -1.88 -2.90
N ILE A 27 -0.29 -1.57 -1.98
CA ILE A 27 -0.90 -2.56 -1.09
C ILE A 27 -2.31 -2.82 -1.62
N ASN A 28 -2.62 -4.07 -1.92
CA ASN A 28 -3.97 -4.47 -2.26
C ASN A 28 -4.65 -5.03 -1.01
N PHE A 29 -5.66 -4.33 -0.50
CA PHE A 29 -6.51 -4.93 0.52
C PHE A 29 -7.51 -5.86 -0.16
N GLU A 30 -7.64 -7.08 0.34
CA GLU A 30 -8.54 -8.09 -0.18
C GLU A 30 -9.75 -8.27 0.73
N GLY A 31 -10.90 -8.53 0.11
CA GLY A 31 -12.17 -8.62 0.81
C GLY A 31 -12.45 -9.97 1.41
N LEU A 32 -13.05 -9.93 2.60
CA LEU A 32 -13.60 -11.07 3.28
C LEU A 32 -15.12 -11.09 3.09
N VAL A 33 -15.66 -12.22 2.59
CA VAL A 33 -17.11 -12.45 2.61
C VAL A 33 -17.54 -12.69 4.06
N SER A 34 -18.16 -11.68 4.66
CA SER A 34 -18.62 -11.71 6.05
C SER A 34 -20.15 -11.65 6.10
N ALA A 35 -20.75 -12.33 7.08
CA ALA A 35 -22.20 -12.29 7.35
C ALA A 35 -22.63 -10.99 8.07
N GLU A 36 -21.73 -10.03 8.21
CA GLU A 36 -21.91 -8.79 8.95
C GLU A 36 -22.80 -7.79 8.21
N THR A 37 -23.55 -7.00 8.98
CA THR A 37 -24.49 -5.99 8.49
C THR A 37 -23.85 -4.63 8.23
N CYS A 38 -22.59 -4.43 8.64
CA CYS A 38 -21.87 -3.16 8.50
C CYS A 38 -21.15 -3.06 7.15
N LYS A 39 -21.19 -1.86 6.55
CA LYS A 39 -20.47 -1.51 5.33
C LYS A 39 -18.99 -1.24 5.64
N LYS A 40 -18.12 -1.53 4.68
CA LYS A 40 -16.66 -1.36 4.81
C LYS A 40 -16.17 -0.44 3.70
N VAL A 41 -15.28 0.50 4.02
CA VAL A 41 -14.71 1.45 3.07
C VAL A 41 -13.21 1.57 3.30
N VAL A 42 -12.43 1.42 2.23
CA VAL A 42 -10.99 1.77 2.23
C VAL A 42 -10.84 3.11 1.52
N SER A 43 -10.34 4.11 2.23
CA SER A 43 -10.10 5.47 1.73
C SER A 43 -8.60 5.71 1.55
N SER A 44 -8.20 6.25 0.41
CA SER A 44 -6.80 6.55 0.11
C SER A 44 -6.68 7.80 -0.76
N ALA A 45 -5.46 8.28 -0.99
CA ALA A 45 -5.20 9.41 -1.89
C ALA A 45 -5.73 9.21 -3.32
N VAL A 46 -5.95 7.96 -3.77
CA VAL A 46 -6.48 7.64 -5.11
C VAL A 46 -8.00 7.48 -5.15
N GLY A 47 -8.69 7.65 -4.02
CA GLY A 47 -10.14 7.59 -3.89
C GLY A 47 -10.64 6.56 -2.87
N ASN A 48 -11.96 6.50 -2.72
CA ASN A 48 -12.64 5.59 -1.81
C ASN A 48 -13.08 4.32 -2.55
N SER A 49 -12.87 3.16 -1.92
CA SER A 49 -13.45 1.90 -2.34
C SER A 49 -14.46 1.42 -1.32
N ASN A 50 -15.70 1.18 -1.75
CA ASN A 50 -16.81 0.72 -0.90
C ASN A 50 -16.84 -0.81 -0.70
N ILE A 51 -15.73 -1.47 -1.03
CA ILE A 51 -15.47 -2.89 -0.81
C ILE A 51 -14.04 -3.00 -0.26
N ASP A 52 -13.08 -3.29 -1.12
CA ASP A 52 -11.66 -3.35 -0.82
C ASP A 52 -10.89 -2.41 -1.74
N GLY A 53 -9.84 -1.78 -1.20
CA GLY A 53 -9.12 -0.70 -1.86
C GLY A 53 -7.66 -1.02 -2.09
N THR A 54 -7.09 -0.35 -3.09
CA THR A 54 -5.65 -0.32 -3.30
C THR A 54 -5.10 0.95 -2.68
N VAL A 55 -4.15 0.82 -1.75
CA VAL A 55 -3.33 1.95 -1.30
C VAL A 55 -2.14 2.06 -2.25
N THR A 56 -2.00 3.22 -2.90
CA THR A 56 -0.90 3.49 -3.83
C THR A 56 0.11 4.41 -3.16
N LEU A 57 1.37 3.98 -3.10
CA LEU A 57 2.48 4.76 -2.56
C LEU A 57 3.17 5.58 -3.67
N LYS A 58 3.70 6.75 -3.31
CA LYS A 58 4.56 7.54 -4.22
C LYS A 58 5.88 6.83 -4.47
N THR A 59 6.36 6.85 -5.71
CA THR A 59 7.67 6.29 -6.08
C THR A 59 8.78 6.78 -5.16
N ALA A 60 9.51 5.86 -4.53
CA ALA A 60 10.70 6.14 -3.74
C ALA A 60 11.98 5.91 -4.55
N HIS A 61 13.02 6.69 -4.28
CA HIS A 61 14.34 6.43 -4.83
C HIS A 61 15.06 5.39 -3.97
N VAL A 62 15.83 4.49 -4.59
CA VAL A 62 16.50 3.37 -3.90
C VAL A 62 17.48 3.81 -2.83
N SER A 63 18.07 5.01 -2.96
CA SER A 63 18.99 5.56 -1.95
C SER A 63 18.31 6.03 -0.68
N ASP A 64 16.99 6.24 -0.72
CA ASP A 64 16.25 6.79 0.42
C ASP A 64 15.82 5.65 1.36
N VAL A 65 15.56 4.46 0.79
CA VAL A 65 15.13 3.26 1.51
C VAL A 65 16.33 2.57 2.16
N THR A 66 16.75 3.12 3.30
CA THR A 66 17.98 2.70 3.99
C THR A 66 17.75 2.08 5.36
N ALA A 67 16.67 2.47 6.05
CA ALA A 67 16.36 2.03 7.39
C ALA A 67 15.36 0.88 7.40
N GLU A 68 15.56 -0.07 8.32
CA GLU A 68 14.54 -1.06 8.69
C GLU A 68 13.36 -0.39 9.42
N VAL A 69 12.24 -1.10 9.47
CA VAL A 69 11.02 -0.66 10.15
C VAL A 69 11.26 -0.23 11.60
N GLN A 70 10.60 0.85 12.01
CA GLN A 70 10.59 1.36 13.38
C GLN A 70 9.16 1.35 13.93
N ASN A 71 9.01 1.23 15.26
CA ASN A 71 7.68 1.12 15.87
C ASN A 71 6.88 2.43 15.81
N SER A 72 7.54 3.58 15.94
CA SER A 72 6.89 4.89 16.10
C SER A 72 7.34 5.92 15.05
N THR A 73 7.86 5.46 13.91
CA THR A 73 8.31 6.34 12.83
C THR A 73 8.04 5.65 11.50
N ALA A 74 7.33 6.35 10.61
CA ALA A 74 7.08 5.87 9.27
C ALA A 74 8.38 5.85 8.44
N GLY A 75 8.42 4.96 7.44
CA GLY A 75 9.50 4.88 6.48
C GLY A 75 9.43 5.96 5.40
N VAL A 76 10.04 5.67 4.25
CA VAL A 76 10.16 6.60 3.13
C VAL A 76 8.82 6.75 2.41
N ASN A 77 8.52 7.98 1.99
CA ASN A 77 7.32 8.35 1.23
C ASN A 77 6.02 7.80 1.83
N ALA A 78 5.84 8.04 3.12
CA ALA A 78 4.65 7.63 3.83
C ALA A 78 3.38 8.26 3.21
N GLU A 79 2.41 7.42 2.88
CA GLU A 79 1.09 7.82 2.39
C GLU A 79 0.01 7.48 3.41
N ASP A 80 -0.90 8.44 3.61
CA ASP A 80 -2.07 8.27 4.46
C ASP A 80 -3.15 7.44 3.77
N PHE A 81 -3.78 6.56 4.54
CA PHE A 81 -4.99 5.86 4.15
C PHE A 81 -5.83 5.55 5.40
N SER A 82 -7.11 5.26 5.20
CA SER A 82 -8.01 4.90 6.29
C SER A 82 -8.84 3.68 5.92
N ILE A 83 -9.18 2.88 6.92
CA ILE A 83 -10.18 1.81 6.80
C ILE A 83 -11.33 2.18 7.73
N ILE A 84 -12.54 2.20 7.17
CA ILE A 84 -13.76 2.65 7.85
C ILE A 84 -14.72 1.47 7.91
N ILE A 85 -15.29 1.25 9.08
CA ILE A 85 -16.45 0.38 9.27
C ILE A 85 -17.66 1.26 9.62
N ASP A 86 -18.71 1.13 8.81
CA ASP A 86 -19.97 1.86 8.95
C ASP A 86 -21.10 0.89 9.31
N CYS A 87 -21.52 0.99 10.56
CA CYS A 87 -22.59 0.23 11.17
C CYS A 87 -23.84 1.10 11.45
N SER A 88 -23.98 2.27 10.82
CA SER A 88 -25.11 3.19 11.10
C SER A 88 -26.49 2.54 10.93
N ASP A 89 -26.57 1.57 10.02
CA ASP A 89 -27.81 0.87 9.66
C ASP A 89 -28.05 -0.41 10.50
N ALA A 90 -27.10 -0.81 11.37
CA ALA A 90 -27.16 -2.08 12.10
C ALA A 90 -28.08 -2.08 13.34
N GLY A 91 -28.65 -0.93 13.71
CA GLY A 91 -29.75 -0.83 14.68
C GLY A 91 -29.40 -1.02 16.17
N ALA A 92 -28.14 -1.31 16.52
CA ALA A 92 -27.64 -1.40 17.90
C ALA A 92 -26.51 -0.39 18.15
N GLY A 93 -26.46 0.16 19.38
CA GLY A 93 -25.42 1.10 19.81
C GLY A 93 -24.10 0.38 20.09
N LEU A 94 -23.36 0.08 19.02
CA LEU A 94 -21.98 -0.39 19.13
C LEU A 94 -21.12 0.70 19.78
N ALA A 95 -20.28 0.30 20.72
CA ALA A 95 -19.37 1.19 21.42
C ALA A 95 -17.99 1.20 20.77
N LYS A 96 -17.46 0.02 20.44
CA LYS A 96 -16.08 -0.14 19.98
C LYS A 96 -15.98 -1.09 18.80
N SER A 97 -15.00 -0.82 17.95
CA SER A 97 -14.54 -1.74 16.93
C SER A 97 -13.07 -2.08 17.17
N TYR A 98 -12.67 -3.24 16.71
CA TYR A 98 -11.31 -3.75 16.74
C TYR A 98 -10.91 -4.20 15.34
N LEU A 99 -9.70 -3.85 14.90
CA LEU A 99 -9.15 -4.23 13.60
C LEU A 99 -7.85 -5.02 13.80
N THR A 100 -7.72 -6.14 13.10
CA THR A 100 -6.46 -6.88 12.93
C THR A 100 -6.11 -7.02 11.45
N MET A 101 -4.82 -7.11 11.11
CA MET A 101 -4.36 -7.28 9.73
C MET A 101 -3.57 -8.58 9.56
N SER A 102 -3.78 -9.23 8.43
CA SER A 102 -3.09 -10.47 8.05
C SER A 102 -2.68 -10.47 6.57
N SER A 103 -1.66 -11.24 6.21
CA SER A 103 -1.17 -11.37 4.83
C SER A 103 -0.31 -12.61 4.64
N SER A 104 -0.31 -13.18 3.43
CA SER A 104 0.68 -14.19 3.03
C SER A 104 2.08 -13.61 2.80
N PHE A 105 2.19 -12.28 2.65
CA PHE A 105 3.46 -11.56 2.48
C PHE A 105 3.98 -11.00 3.81
N SER A 106 3.37 -11.34 4.95
CA SER A 106 3.88 -10.87 6.24
C SER A 106 5.24 -11.50 6.56
N ASN A 107 6.16 -10.70 7.09
CA ASN A 107 7.45 -11.19 7.58
C ASN A 107 7.60 -11.09 9.10
N THR A 108 8.74 -11.53 9.62
CA THR A 108 9.02 -11.63 11.07
C THR A 108 9.13 -10.27 11.78
N LYS A 109 9.22 -9.16 11.04
CA LYS A 109 9.25 -7.80 11.59
C LYS A 109 7.87 -7.15 11.63
N GLY A 110 6.83 -7.84 11.14
CA GLY A 110 5.46 -7.34 11.08
C GLY A 110 5.18 -6.44 9.87
N THR A 111 6.06 -6.43 8.87
CA THR A 111 5.89 -5.71 7.60
C THR A 111 5.44 -6.65 6.49
N LEU A 112 5.08 -6.07 5.33
CA LEU A 112 4.71 -6.79 4.12
C LEU A 112 5.89 -6.88 3.17
N ASP A 113 6.38 -8.10 2.93
CA ASP A 113 7.32 -8.41 1.86
C ASP A 113 6.73 -7.99 0.51
N ASN A 114 7.62 -7.57 -0.38
CA ASN A 114 7.28 -7.40 -1.77
C ASN A 114 7.03 -8.75 -2.46
N ASP A 115 6.10 -8.80 -3.39
CA ASP A 115 6.01 -9.89 -4.35
C ASP A 115 7.18 -9.85 -5.33
N GLU A 116 8.29 -10.49 -4.93
CA GLU A 116 9.50 -10.58 -5.76
C GLU A 116 9.32 -11.46 -7.02
N THR A 117 8.17 -12.13 -7.17
CA THR A 117 7.83 -12.89 -8.38
C THR A 117 7.13 -12.05 -9.45
N LEU A 118 6.69 -10.84 -9.09
CA LEU A 118 5.96 -9.96 -9.98
C LEU A 118 6.85 -9.47 -11.13
N THR A 119 6.35 -9.61 -12.36
CA THR A 119 6.88 -8.92 -13.54
C THR A 119 5.72 -8.32 -14.31
N ARG A 120 5.78 -7.03 -14.61
CA ARG A 120 4.75 -6.35 -15.42
C ARG A 120 5.38 -5.44 -16.45
N SER A 121 4.99 -5.65 -17.72
CA SER A 121 5.52 -4.89 -18.85
C SER A 121 7.06 -4.91 -18.95
N GLY A 122 7.67 -6.04 -18.54
CA GLY A 122 9.13 -6.19 -18.56
C GLY A 122 9.87 -5.52 -17.39
N ILE A 123 9.16 -4.95 -16.41
CA ILE A 123 9.74 -4.42 -15.17
C ILE A 123 9.63 -5.51 -14.10
N GLU A 124 10.78 -5.93 -13.57
CA GLU A 124 10.88 -6.89 -12.46
C GLU A 124 10.52 -6.24 -11.12
N ALA A 125 10.24 -7.06 -10.11
CA ALA A 125 10.04 -6.63 -8.75
C ALA A 125 11.31 -6.04 -8.12
N ALA A 126 11.14 -5.04 -7.26
CA ALA A 126 12.21 -4.55 -6.40
C ALA A 126 12.55 -5.61 -5.34
N LYS A 127 13.81 -5.65 -4.94
CA LYS A 127 14.30 -6.56 -3.90
C LYS A 127 14.70 -5.81 -2.66
N ALA A 128 14.69 -6.50 -1.52
CA ALA A 128 15.12 -5.98 -0.23
C ALA A 128 14.35 -4.73 0.25
N VAL A 129 13.10 -4.59 -0.18
CA VAL A 129 12.19 -3.51 0.22
C VAL A 129 10.86 -4.10 0.64
N ASP A 130 10.37 -3.65 1.78
CA ASP A 130 9.09 -4.05 2.34
C ASP A 130 8.18 -2.82 2.46
N ILE A 131 6.89 -3.06 2.71
CA ILE A 131 5.95 -2.03 3.10
C ILE A 131 5.61 -2.16 4.59
N ALA A 132 5.83 -1.08 5.34
CA ALA A 132 5.38 -0.95 6.71
C ALA A 132 4.05 -0.20 6.77
N VAL A 133 3.17 -0.65 7.67
CA VAL A 133 1.90 0.01 7.98
C VAL A 133 1.93 0.47 9.44
N HIS A 134 1.70 1.75 9.67
CA HIS A 134 1.56 2.32 11.01
C HIS A 134 0.13 2.77 11.24
N HIS A 135 -0.46 2.42 12.37
CA HIS A 135 -1.70 3.05 12.87
C HIS A 135 -1.37 4.44 13.40
N VAL A 136 -2.28 5.37 13.15
CA VAL A 136 -2.22 6.77 13.57
C VAL A 136 -3.35 7.00 14.56
N ASP A 137 -3.00 7.25 15.82
CA ASP A 137 -3.99 7.58 16.84
C ASP A 137 -4.48 9.03 16.75
N ASP A 138 -5.44 9.39 17.59
CA ASP A 138 -6.02 10.75 17.66
C ASP A 138 -5.00 11.86 17.98
N THR A 139 -3.84 11.50 18.54
CA THR A 139 -2.74 12.42 18.83
C THR A 139 -1.71 12.50 17.69
N ASN A 140 -1.96 11.81 16.58
CA ASN A 140 -1.04 11.58 15.47
C ASN A 140 0.21 10.76 15.85
N ALA A 141 0.17 10.01 16.96
CA ALA A 141 1.25 9.11 17.31
C ALA A 141 1.18 7.86 16.41
N LEU A 142 2.36 7.38 16.01
CA LEU A 142 2.49 6.20 15.16
C LEU A 142 2.75 4.97 16.01
N SER A 143 2.06 3.89 15.67
CA SER A 143 2.37 2.54 16.17
C SER A 143 2.41 1.56 15.01
N LEU A 144 3.44 0.71 14.96
CA LEU A 144 3.58 -0.29 13.91
C LEU A 144 2.43 -1.29 14.01
N VAL A 145 1.72 -1.47 12.90
CA VAL A 145 0.79 -2.59 12.73
C VAL A 145 1.63 -3.83 12.45
N LYS A 146 1.68 -4.75 13.41
CA LYS A 146 2.38 -6.02 13.26
C LYS A 146 1.46 -7.00 12.53
N ILE A 147 1.63 -7.08 11.23
CA ILE A 147 0.79 -7.93 10.38
C ILE A 147 1.02 -9.41 10.76
N ASN A 148 -0.05 -10.20 10.74
CA ASN A 148 -0.12 -11.58 11.24
C ASN A 148 0.12 -11.75 12.76
N ASP A 149 0.20 -10.66 13.55
CA ASP A 149 0.20 -10.74 15.00
C ASP A 149 -1.22 -10.50 15.55
N PRO A 150 -1.96 -11.54 15.98
CA PRO A 150 -3.32 -11.38 16.50
C PRO A 150 -3.38 -10.58 17.80
N SER A 151 -2.25 -10.39 18.50
CA SER A 151 -2.19 -9.51 19.68
C SER A 151 -2.07 -8.03 19.33
N ASN A 152 -1.71 -7.71 18.08
CA ASN A 152 -1.68 -6.36 17.56
C ASN A 152 -3.06 -5.99 17.01
N THR A 153 -3.95 -5.66 17.93
CA THR A 153 -5.31 -5.21 17.63
C THR A 153 -5.38 -3.70 17.78
N MET A 154 -5.86 -3.00 16.75
CA MET A 154 -6.21 -1.58 16.86
C MET A 154 -7.65 -1.44 17.34
N GLU A 155 -7.91 -0.49 18.22
CA GLU A 155 -9.23 -0.20 18.77
C GLU A 155 -9.66 1.20 18.34
N GLU A 156 -10.91 1.34 17.89
CA GLU A 156 -11.52 2.63 17.59
C GLU A 156 -12.94 2.69 18.16
N SER A 157 -13.35 3.87 18.63
CA SER A 157 -14.71 4.08 19.13
C SER A 157 -15.68 4.37 17.99
N PHE A 158 -16.90 3.85 18.09
CA PHE A 158 -17.96 4.24 17.17
C PHE A 158 -18.46 5.65 17.49
N THR A 159 -18.49 6.51 16.46
CA THR A 159 -19.17 7.81 16.49
C THR A 159 -20.27 7.80 15.45
N ASN A 160 -21.53 7.92 15.89
CA ASN A 160 -22.72 7.80 15.02
C ASN A 160 -22.75 6.49 14.20
N GLY A 161 -22.28 5.39 14.78
CA GLY A 161 -22.22 4.09 14.12
C GLY A 161 -21.06 3.92 13.15
N ILE A 162 -20.11 4.87 13.09
CA ILE A 162 -18.93 4.80 12.22
C ILE A 162 -17.65 4.76 13.08
N ALA A 163 -16.75 3.83 12.79
CA ALA A 163 -15.39 3.81 13.34
C ALA A 163 -14.38 3.94 12.20
N THR A 164 -13.37 4.79 12.39
CA THR A 164 -12.37 5.12 11.37
C THR A 164 -10.97 4.82 11.90
N TYR A 165 -10.25 3.96 11.19
CA TYR A 165 -8.87 3.64 11.50
C TYR A 165 -7.97 4.38 10.52
N ASN A 166 -7.07 5.22 11.03
CA ASN A 166 -6.12 5.96 10.22
C ASN A 166 -4.76 5.28 10.21
N PHE A 167 -4.13 5.26 9.04
CA PHE A 167 -2.87 4.56 8.83
C PHE A 167 -1.92 5.35 7.94
N LYS A 168 -0.64 5.02 8.06
CA LYS A 168 0.42 5.37 7.11
C LYS A 168 1.04 4.12 6.52
N ALA A 169 1.11 4.03 5.20
CA ALA A 169 1.89 3.02 4.49
C ALA A 169 3.20 3.65 3.99
N SER A 170 4.33 2.97 4.17
CA SER A 170 5.64 3.52 3.79
C SER A 170 6.63 2.43 3.39
N TYR A 171 7.64 2.80 2.58
CA TYR A 171 8.72 1.87 2.23
C TYR A 171 9.75 1.78 3.35
N VAL A 172 10.17 0.56 3.65
CA VAL A 172 11.26 0.27 4.58
C VAL A 172 12.23 -0.72 3.95
N LYS A 173 13.48 -0.69 4.39
CA LYS A 173 14.45 -1.70 3.98
C LYS A 173 14.03 -3.03 4.59
N SER A 174 14.00 -4.07 3.75
CA SER A 174 13.75 -5.41 4.23
C SER A 174 14.84 -5.86 5.19
N SER A 175 14.44 -6.58 6.22
CA SER A 175 15.38 -7.12 7.22
C SER A 175 16.18 -8.34 6.73
N ASP A 176 15.97 -8.76 5.47
CA ASP A 176 16.75 -9.83 4.86
C ASP A 176 18.22 -9.41 4.71
N ALA A 177 19.09 -10.14 5.39
CA ALA A 177 20.43 -9.69 5.70
C ALA A 177 21.30 -9.46 4.45
N GLY A 178 21.75 -8.21 4.26
CA GLY A 178 22.87 -7.86 3.38
C GLY A 178 22.51 -7.46 1.94
N ALA A 179 21.25 -7.56 1.54
CA ALA A 179 20.82 -7.12 0.22
C ALA A 179 20.70 -5.58 0.13
N SER A 180 21.04 -5.04 -1.05
CA SER A 180 20.80 -3.64 -1.38
C SER A 180 19.45 -3.52 -2.09
N VAL A 181 18.70 -2.46 -1.76
CA VAL A 181 17.43 -2.17 -2.43
C VAL A 181 17.65 -2.02 -3.93
N THR A 182 16.88 -2.73 -4.74
CA THR A 182 16.93 -2.63 -6.20
C THR A 182 15.74 -1.84 -6.74
N THR A 183 15.90 -1.26 -7.93
CA THR A 183 14.77 -0.69 -8.66
C THR A 183 13.85 -1.80 -9.14
N GLY A 184 12.54 -1.57 -9.02
CA GLY A 184 11.53 -2.49 -9.54
C GLY A 184 10.14 -2.18 -8.99
N LEU A 185 9.18 -3.04 -9.33
CA LEU A 185 7.81 -2.95 -8.84
C LEU A 185 7.74 -3.34 -7.36
N VAL A 186 6.93 -2.62 -6.60
CA VAL A 186 6.56 -3.02 -5.23
C VAL A 186 5.05 -3.27 -5.19
N SER A 187 4.65 -4.51 -4.89
CA SER A 187 3.27 -4.94 -4.80
C SER A 187 3.13 -5.98 -3.71
N THR A 188 2.12 -5.82 -2.85
CA THR A 188 1.80 -6.78 -1.79
C THR A 188 0.30 -6.80 -1.56
N ASN A 189 -0.18 -7.72 -0.73
CA ASN A 189 -1.59 -7.77 -0.32
C ASN A 189 -1.74 -7.85 1.21
N ALA A 190 -2.92 -7.49 1.70
CA ALA A 190 -3.29 -7.67 3.10
C ALA A 190 -4.81 -7.84 3.24
N ILE A 191 -5.22 -8.49 4.30
CA ILE A 191 -6.62 -8.67 4.69
C ILE A 191 -6.80 -8.01 6.06
N TYR A 192 -7.84 -7.22 6.22
CA TYR A 192 -8.25 -6.68 7.51
C TYR A 192 -9.47 -7.44 8.03
N THR A 193 -9.49 -7.71 9.34
CA THR A 193 -10.63 -8.35 10.02
C THR A 193 -11.13 -7.42 11.10
N PHE A 194 -12.45 -7.25 11.15
CA PHE A 194 -13.14 -6.48 12.17
C PHE A 194 -13.78 -7.39 13.21
N THR A 195 -13.76 -6.95 14.46
CA THR A 195 -14.73 -7.35 15.48
C THR A 195 -15.30 -6.09 16.12
N TYR A 196 -16.48 -6.18 16.73
CA TYR A 196 -17.13 -5.02 17.34
C TYR A 196 -18.12 -5.43 18.43
N GLU A 197 -18.33 -4.53 19.38
CA GLU A 197 -19.22 -4.69 20.55
C GLU A 197 -19.98 -3.39 20.86
#